data_AF-A0A875S2U6-F1
#
_entry.id   AF-A0A875S2U6-F1
#
_cell.length_a   1.000
_cell.length_b   1.000
_cell.length_c   1.000
_cell.angle_alpha   90.00
_cell.angle_beta   90.00
_cell.angle_gamma   90.00
#
_symmetry.space_group_name_H-M   'P 1'
#
loop_
_entity.id
_entity.type
_entity.pdbx_description
1 polymer ?
#
loop_
_entity_poly.entity_id
_entity_poly.type
_entity_poly.pdbx_seq_one_letter_code
_entity_poly.pdbx_strand_id
1 'polypeptide(L)'
;MQQVLDLDLNNYLKVKGKLIDLISMARTNELDSISEPELEGIQKELNFISFRSKLNAKMDALMCVRLVQEYEQFDEVTSTKFMKQIDEQVILGKEIGKNVQRAEELLLRRRELSDIVADYMKKSGVIRLKKKEIEELFGDEVDSNSVIKGGRLLSKKSDEYEFQIEKRASFKQSCKELQESIDEKINRCEMMKNDIEQVKDSWKTLGEKLLRVVEILKN
;
A
#
# COMPACT_ATOMS: atom_id res chain seq x y z
N MET A 1 -3.51 -17.60 -29.97
CA MET A 1 -4.41 -18.66 -30.47
C MET A 1 -3.63 -19.95 -30.51
N GLN A 2 -3.67 -20.71 -29.43
CA GLN A 2 -3.12 -22.06 -29.41
C GLN A 2 -3.92 -22.88 -30.43
N GLN A 3 -3.22 -23.46 -31.39
CA GLN A 3 -3.75 -24.59 -32.15
C GLN A 3 -4.24 -25.57 -31.10
N VAL A 4 -5.56 -25.73 -31.00
CA VAL A 4 -6.16 -26.89 -30.36
C VAL A 4 -5.37 -28.08 -30.88
N LEU A 5 -4.88 -28.93 -29.98
CA LEU A 5 -4.40 -30.25 -30.34
C LEU A 5 -5.57 -30.91 -31.05
N ASP A 6 -5.65 -30.72 -32.36
CA ASP A 6 -6.67 -31.31 -33.20
C ASP A 6 -6.51 -32.81 -32.92
N LEU A 7 -7.46 -33.35 -32.13
CA LEU A 7 -8.03 -34.66 -32.41
C LEU A 7 -7.96 -34.78 -33.92
N ASP A 8 -7.23 -35.77 -34.43
CA ASP A 8 -6.80 -35.90 -35.82
C ASP A 8 -8.02 -36.11 -36.74
N LEU A 9 -8.88 -35.10 -36.75
CA LEU A 9 -10.26 -35.10 -37.17
C LEU A 9 -10.28 -35.15 -38.67
N ASN A 10 -9.32 -34.49 -39.31
CA ASN A 10 -9.10 -34.57 -40.74
C ASN A 10 -8.75 -35.99 -41.17
N ASN A 11 -7.87 -36.70 -40.45
CA ASN A 11 -7.56 -38.10 -40.76
C ASN A 11 -8.73 -39.03 -40.43
N TYR A 12 -9.42 -38.82 -39.31
CA TYR A 12 -10.63 -39.55 -38.97
C TYR A 12 -11.73 -39.37 -40.02
N LEU A 13 -12.02 -38.14 -40.43
CA LEU A 13 -13.01 -37.82 -41.47
C LEU A 13 -12.61 -38.41 -42.81
N LYS A 14 -11.32 -38.44 -43.14
CA LYS A 14 -10.80 -39.08 -44.36
C LYS A 14 -11.01 -40.60 -44.35
N VAL A 15 -10.69 -41.29 -43.25
CA VAL A 15 -10.91 -42.74 -43.10
C VAL A 15 -12.41 -43.07 -43.08
N LYS A 16 -13.20 -42.25 -42.37
CA LYS A 16 -14.66 -42.38 -42.33
C LYS A 16 -15.29 -42.16 -43.70
N GLY A 17 -14.83 -41.17 -44.46
CA GLY A 17 -15.26 -40.90 -45.83
C GLY A 17 -15.02 -42.11 -46.73
N LYS A 18 -13.79 -42.63 -46.74
CA LYS A 18 -13.44 -43.86 -47.48
C LYS A 18 -14.36 -45.04 -47.13
N LEU A 19 -14.65 -45.26 -45.85
CA LEU A 19 -15.56 -46.33 -45.41
C LEU A 19 -16.99 -46.11 -45.89
N ILE A 20 -17.49 -44.88 -45.84
CA ILE A 20 -18.83 -44.52 -46.33
C ILE A 20 -18.93 -44.71 -47.85
N ASP A 21 -17.89 -44.34 -48.59
CA ASP A 21 -17.84 -44.51 -50.04
C ASP A 21 -17.85 -45.99 -50.41
N LEU A 22 -17.07 -46.82 -49.73
CA LEU A 22 -17.06 -48.28 -49.91
C LEU A 22 -18.43 -48.92 -49.59
N ILE A 23 -19.07 -48.50 -48.49
CA ILE A 23 -20.42 -48.97 -48.13
C ILE A 23 -21.46 -48.52 -49.17
N SER A 24 -21.30 -47.32 -49.73
CA SER A 24 -22.21 -46.77 -50.74
C SER A 24 -22.07 -47.53 -52.07
N MET A 25 -20.84 -47.80 -52.51
CA MET A 25 -20.54 -48.63 -53.69
C MET A 25 -21.04 -50.07 -53.54
N ALA A 26 -20.90 -50.66 -52.35
CA ALA A 26 -21.46 -51.98 -52.05
C ALA A 26 -22.99 -51.99 -52.13
N ARG A 27 -23.64 -50.90 -51.70
CA ARG A 27 -25.09 -50.75 -51.72
C ARG A 27 -25.65 -50.51 -53.13
N THR A 28 -24.91 -49.80 -53.99
CA THR A 28 -25.27 -49.58 -55.40
C THR A 28 -24.90 -50.75 -56.31
N ASN A 29 -24.29 -51.81 -55.76
CA ASN A 29 -23.81 -52.99 -56.49
C ASN A 29 -22.72 -52.67 -57.54
N GLU A 30 -22.03 -51.54 -57.36
CA GLU A 30 -20.93 -51.04 -58.20
C GLU A 30 -19.55 -51.48 -57.68
N LEU A 31 -19.53 -52.31 -56.64
CA LEU A 31 -18.32 -52.77 -56.00
C LEU A 31 -17.89 -54.13 -56.57
N ASP A 32 -16.92 -54.11 -57.49
CA ASP A 32 -16.43 -55.32 -58.17
C ASP A 32 -15.63 -56.26 -57.26
N SER A 33 -14.73 -55.71 -56.43
CA SER A 33 -14.02 -56.44 -55.36
C SER A 33 -13.31 -55.46 -54.42
N ILE A 34 -13.15 -55.83 -53.15
CA ILE A 34 -12.27 -55.14 -52.21
C ILE A 34 -11.13 -56.09 -51.86
N SER A 35 -9.89 -55.58 -51.88
CA SER A 35 -8.74 -56.37 -51.46
C SER A 35 -8.67 -56.43 -49.92
N GLU A 36 -8.45 -57.62 -49.37
CA GLU A 36 -8.18 -57.84 -47.95
C GLU A 36 -7.08 -56.92 -47.38
N PRO A 37 -5.94 -56.64 -48.08
CA PRO A 37 -4.94 -55.69 -47.59
C PRO A 37 -5.44 -54.24 -47.47
N GLU A 38 -6.39 -53.80 -48.30
CA GLU A 38 -6.98 -52.46 -48.17
C GLU A 38 -7.86 -52.34 -46.92
N LEU A 39 -8.66 -53.38 -46.63
CA LEU A 39 -9.47 -53.44 -45.40
C LEU A 39 -8.59 -53.50 -44.15
N GLU A 40 -7.51 -54.29 -44.18
CA GLU A 40 -6.56 -54.37 -43.07
C GLU A 40 -5.83 -53.03 -42.86
N GLY A 41 -5.51 -52.32 -43.95
CA GLY A 41 -4.93 -50.97 -43.91
C GLY A 41 -5.87 -49.96 -43.26
N ILE A 42 -7.14 -49.94 -43.67
CA ILE A 42 -8.17 -49.07 -43.09
C ILE A 42 -8.38 -49.38 -41.59
N GLN A 43 -8.38 -50.66 -41.22
CA GLN A 43 -8.53 -51.07 -39.83
C GLN A 43 -7.34 -50.63 -38.96
N LYS A 44 -6.10 -50.73 -39.47
CA LYS A 44 -4.91 -50.23 -38.79
C LYS A 44 -4.93 -48.71 -38.62
N GLU A 45 -5.32 -47.96 -39.66
CA GLU A 45 -5.48 -46.50 -39.59
C GLU A 45 -6.53 -46.11 -38.53
N LEU A 46 -7.68 -46.79 -38.51
CA LEU A 46 -8.75 -46.52 -37.56
C LEU A 46 -8.34 -46.84 -36.10
N ASN A 47 -7.63 -47.94 -35.89
CA ASN A 47 -7.07 -48.30 -34.58
C ASN A 47 -6.05 -47.26 -34.10
N PHE A 48 -5.19 -46.79 -35.00
CA PHE A 48 -4.20 -45.76 -34.68
C PHE A 48 -4.84 -44.42 -34.32
N ILE A 49 -5.83 -43.97 -35.10
CA ILE A 49 -6.60 -42.75 -34.82
C ILE A 49 -7.32 -42.85 -33.46
N SER A 50 -7.94 -43.99 -33.16
CA SER A 50 -8.61 -44.25 -31.88
C SER A 50 -7.64 -44.21 -30.71
N PHE A 51 -6.47 -44.86 -30.84
CA PHE A 51 -5.43 -44.83 -29.82
C PHE A 51 -4.92 -43.41 -29.57
N ARG A 52 -4.58 -42.67 -30.63
CA ARG A 52 -4.08 -41.29 -30.56
C ARG A 52 -5.10 -40.36 -29.92
N SER A 53 -6.37 -40.48 -30.28
CA SER A 53 -7.46 -39.68 -29.70
C SER A 53 -7.62 -39.91 -28.20
N LYS A 54 -7.55 -41.18 -27.76
CA LYS A 54 -7.58 -41.53 -26.33
C LYS A 54 -6.37 -40.98 -25.57
N LEU A 55 -5.19 -41.00 -26.19
CA LEU A 55 -3.97 -40.45 -25.59
C LEU A 55 -4.07 -38.93 -25.43
N ASN A 56 -4.49 -38.22 -26.48
CA ASN A 56 -4.68 -36.76 -26.43
C ASN A 56 -5.71 -36.37 -25.36
N ALA A 57 -6.86 -37.04 -25.32
CA ALA A 57 -7.88 -36.75 -24.30
C ALA A 57 -7.36 -36.96 -22.86
N LYS A 58 -6.53 -37.98 -22.62
CA LYS A 58 -5.87 -38.18 -21.32
C LYS A 58 -4.85 -37.08 -21.02
N MET A 59 -4.06 -36.68 -22.01
CA MET A 59 -3.08 -35.60 -21.85
C MET A 59 -3.78 -34.28 -21.52
N ASP A 60 -4.85 -33.94 -22.24
CA ASP A 60 -5.65 -32.74 -22.01
C ASP A 60 -6.27 -32.76 -20.61
N ALA A 61 -6.84 -33.89 -20.18
CA ALA A 61 -7.37 -34.04 -18.83
C ALA A 61 -6.29 -33.81 -17.75
N LEU A 62 -5.09 -34.39 -17.93
CA LEU A 62 -3.98 -34.19 -17.01
C LEU A 62 -3.48 -32.73 -16.99
N MET A 63 -3.41 -32.09 -18.16
CA MET A 63 -3.03 -30.69 -18.28
C MET A 63 -4.05 -29.78 -17.60
N CYS A 64 -5.35 -30.02 -17.79
CA CYS A 64 -6.40 -29.29 -17.10
C CYS A 64 -6.29 -29.45 -15.57
N VAL A 65 -6.14 -30.67 -15.06
CA VAL A 65 -5.99 -30.92 -13.61
C VAL A 65 -4.78 -30.17 -13.06
N ARG A 66 -3.64 -30.23 -13.76
CA ARG A 66 -2.42 -29.54 -13.33
C ARG A 66 -2.60 -28.02 -13.32
N LEU A 67 -3.18 -27.45 -14.38
CA LEU A 67 -3.41 -26.00 -14.47
C LEU A 67 -4.36 -25.50 -13.38
N VAL A 68 -5.41 -26.27 -13.07
CA VAL A 68 -6.33 -25.94 -11.97
C VAL A 68 -5.59 -25.96 -10.63
N GLN A 69 -4.79 -26.99 -10.37
CA GLN A 69 -3.99 -27.06 -9.13
C GLN A 69 -2.98 -25.93 -9.01
N GLU A 70 -2.26 -25.59 -10.09
CA GLU A 70 -1.31 -24.47 -10.11
C GLU A 70 -2.02 -23.14 -9.86
N TYR A 71 -3.23 -22.96 -10.41
CA TYR A 71 -4.05 -21.77 -10.18
C TYR A 71 -4.55 -21.67 -8.73
N GLU A 72 -5.09 -22.76 -8.16
CA GLU A 72 -5.55 -22.80 -6.77
C GLU A 72 -4.40 -22.52 -5.78
N GLN A 73 -3.23 -23.12 -6.00
CA GLN A 73 -2.04 -22.86 -5.19
C GLN A 73 -1.57 -21.40 -5.32
N PHE A 74 -1.59 -20.86 -6.54
CA PHE A 74 -1.23 -19.47 -6.76
C PHE A 74 -2.20 -18.52 -6.04
N ASP A 75 -3.50 -18.79 -6.11
CA ASP A 75 -4.54 -17.98 -5.46
C ASP A 75 -4.40 -18.02 -3.93
N GLU A 76 -4.22 -19.20 -3.34
CA GLU A 76 -4.05 -19.37 -1.89
C GLU A 76 -2.80 -18.64 -1.37
N VAL A 77 -1.66 -18.81 -2.05
CA VAL A 77 -0.40 -18.15 -1.67
C VAL A 77 -0.51 -16.63 -1.82
N THR A 78 -1.13 -16.16 -2.90
CA THR A 78 -1.28 -14.74 -3.20
C THR A 78 -2.23 -14.08 -2.21
N SER A 79 -3.38 -14.70 -1.93
CA SER A 79 -4.36 -14.25 -0.94
C SER A 79 -3.74 -14.15 0.46
N THR A 80 -3.00 -15.17 0.89
CA THR A 80 -2.30 -15.16 2.19
C THR A 80 -1.28 -14.04 2.30
N LYS A 81 -0.48 -13.82 1.24
CA LYS A 81 0.51 -12.73 1.21
C LYS A 81 -0.14 -11.36 1.26
N PHE A 82 -1.21 -11.14 0.48
CA PHE A 82 -1.90 -9.86 0.48
C PHE A 82 -2.58 -9.57 1.81
N MET A 83 -3.26 -10.55 2.42
CA MET A 83 -3.88 -10.38 3.73
C MET A 83 -2.85 -10.00 4.79
N LYS A 84 -1.69 -10.68 4.81
CA LYS A 84 -0.60 -10.34 5.73
C LYS A 84 -0.09 -8.91 5.53
N GLN A 85 0.10 -8.47 4.28
CA GLN A 85 0.54 -7.11 3.99
C GLN A 85 -0.52 -6.07 4.38
N ILE A 86 -1.80 -6.35 4.18
CA ILE A 86 -2.91 -5.48 4.61
C ILE A 86 -2.87 -5.33 6.13
N ASP A 87 -2.73 -6.41 6.89
CA ASP A 87 -2.66 -6.37 8.34
C ASP A 87 -1.47 -5.54 8.85
N GLU A 88 -0.28 -5.73 8.26
CA GLU A 88 0.92 -4.94 8.57
C GLU A 88 0.70 -3.44 8.31
N GLN A 89 0.09 -3.08 7.18
CA GLN A 89 -0.21 -1.69 6.83
C GLN A 89 -1.27 -1.07 7.75
N VAL A 90 -2.28 -1.84 8.16
CA VAL A 90 -3.30 -1.37 9.12
C VAL A 90 -2.67 -1.06 10.49
N ILE A 91 -1.72 -1.88 10.94
CA ILE A 91 -0.99 -1.63 12.19
C ILE A 91 -0.17 -0.33 12.08
N LEU A 92 0.60 -0.17 11.01
CA LEU A 92 1.40 1.03 10.76
C LEU A 92 0.52 2.29 10.69
N GLY A 93 -0.63 2.22 10.01
CA GLY A 93 -1.58 3.33 9.93
C GLY A 93 -2.11 3.74 11.30
N LYS A 94 -2.43 2.78 12.19
CA LYS A 94 -2.84 3.07 13.57
C LYS A 94 -1.74 3.74 14.38
N GLU A 95 -0.48 3.33 14.19
CA GLU A 95 0.67 3.89 14.89
C GLU A 95 0.94 5.34 14.45
N ILE A 96 0.90 5.60 13.15
CA ILE A 96 1.02 6.96 12.60
C ILE A 96 -0.08 7.86 13.16
N GLY A 97 -1.34 7.39 13.18
CA GLY A 97 -2.45 8.15 13.75
C GLY A 97 -2.23 8.55 15.22
N LYS A 98 -1.71 7.62 16.05
CA LYS A 98 -1.36 7.92 17.45
C LYS A 98 -0.22 8.93 17.56
N ASN A 99 0.78 8.84 16.70
CA ASN A 99 1.92 9.77 16.71
C ASN A 99 1.49 11.18 16.29
N VAL A 100 0.58 11.30 15.31
CA VAL A 100 -0.02 12.59 14.91
C VAL A 100 -0.79 13.20 16.07
N GLN A 101 -1.64 12.44 16.76
CA GLN A 101 -2.38 12.92 17.94
C GLN A 101 -1.44 13.42 19.05
N ARG A 102 -0.38 12.66 19.37
CA ARG A 102 0.62 13.09 20.35
C ARG A 102 1.34 14.37 19.95
N ALA A 103 1.67 14.51 18.67
CA ALA A 103 2.30 15.73 18.15
C ALA A 103 1.36 16.95 18.27
N GLU A 104 0.08 16.78 17.97
CA GLU A 104 -0.97 17.80 18.13
C GLU A 104 -1.09 18.25 19.59
N GLU A 105 -1.16 17.30 20.54
CA GLU A 105 -1.18 17.61 21.98
C GLU A 105 0.07 18.36 22.45
N LEU A 106 1.26 17.97 21.99
CA LEU A 106 2.51 18.66 22.33
C LEU A 106 2.53 20.09 21.79
N LEU A 107 2.02 20.31 20.58
CA LEU A 107 1.93 21.64 19.97
C LEU A 107 0.93 22.53 20.72
N LEU A 108 -0.23 21.99 21.11
CA LEU A 108 -1.21 22.71 21.94
C LEU A 108 -0.61 23.14 23.28
N ARG A 109 0.06 22.22 24.00
CA ARG A 109 0.76 22.55 25.25
C ARG A 109 1.85 23.60 25.05
N ARG A 110 2.58 23.52 23.93
CA ARG A 110 3.62 24.51 23.61
C ARG A 110 3.02 25.89 23.34
N ARG A 111 1.86 25.95 22.68
CA ARG A 111 1.11 27.19 22.46
C ARG A 111 0.66 27.80 23.78
N GLU A 112 0.05 27.02 24.68
CA GLU A 112 -0.34 27.47 26.02
C GLU A 112 0.86 28.03 26.80
N LEU A 113 2.01 27.36 26.74
CA LEU A 113 3.23 27.82 27.40
C LEU A 113 3.77 29.11 26.77
N SER A 114 3.72 29.24 25.45
CA SER A 114 4.06 30.48 24.73
C SER A 114 3.17 31.64 25.18
N ASP A 115 1.86 31.40 25.31
CA ASP A 115 0.90 32.40 25.76
C ASP A 115 1.18 32.82 27.21
N ILE A 116 1.46 31.87 28.12
CA ILE A 116 1.88 32.16 29.51
C ILE A 116 3.15 32.99 29.54
N VAL A 117 4.16 32.63 28.75
CA VAL A 117 5.43 33.37 28.67
C VAL A 117 5.17 34.78 28.13
N ALA A 118 4.39 34.93 27.06
CA ALA A 118 4.03 36.23 26.52
C ALA A 118 3.30 37.11 27.55
N ASP A 119 2.39 36.52 28.33
CA ASP A 119 1.66 37.20 29.41
C ASP A 119 2.57 37.60 30.57
N TYR A 120 3.47 36.72 30.99
CA TYR A 120 4.48 37.00 32.00
C TYR A 120 5.41 38.13 31.56
N MET A 121 5.84 38.09 30.29
CA MET A 121 6.72 39.11 29.71
C MET A 121 6.03 40.48 29.62
N LYS A 122 4.72 40.52 29.30
CA LYS A 122 3.91 41.75 29.32
C LYS A 122 3.73 42.31 30.74
N LYS A 123 3.55 41.46 31.75
CA LYS A 123 3.27 41.87 33.13
C LYS A 123 4.53 42.26 33.90
N SER A 124 5.61 41.49 33.72
CA SER A 124 6.85 41.69 34.46
C SER A 124 7.70 42.78 33.83
N GLY A 125 7.73 42.88 32.48
CA GLY A 125 8.55 43.84 31.71
C GLY A 125 10.07 43.76 31.95
N VAL A 126 10.46 42.96 32.95
CA VAL A 126 11.70 43.00 33.70
C VAL A 126 11.97 41.58 34.19
N ILE A 127 13.19 41.09 33.93
CA ILE A 127 13.72 39.87 34.54
C ILE A 127 14.80 40.26 35.53
N ARG A 128 14.79 39.66 36.73
CA ARG A 128 15.85 39.83 37.74
C ARG A 128 16.59 38.51 37.90
N LEU A 129 17.90 38.53 37.74
CA LEU A 129 18.76 37.36 37.88
C LEU A 129 20.01 37.72 38.69
N LYS A 130 20.48 36.78 39.50
CA LYS A 130 21.78 36.86 40.17
C LYS A 130 22.88 36.43 39.23
N LYS A 131 24.10 36.92 39.47
CA LYS A 131 25.29 36.52 38.69
C LYS A 131 25.46 35.00 38.58
N LYS A 132 25.31 34.28 39.69
CA LYS A 132 25.37 32.81 39.71
C LYS A 132 24.31 32.15 38.83
N GLU A 133 23.08 32.69 38.83
CA GLU A 133 21.99 32.17 38.00
C GLU A 133 22.25 32.43 36.51
N ILE A 134 22.89 33.55 36.15
CA ILE A 134 23.29 33.84 34.77
C ILE A 134 24.41 32.89 34.34
N GLU A 135 25.41 32.65 35.18
CA GLU A 135 26.50 31.70 34.91
C GLU A 135 25.97 30.26 34.76
N GLU A 136 24.98 29.85 35.56
CA GLU A 136 24.34 28.53 35.46
C GLU A 136 23.42 28.40 34.23
N LEU A 137 22.67 29.45 33.87
CA LEU A 137 21.73 29.43 32.74
C LEU A 137 22.40 29.54 31.37
N PHE A 138 23.53 30.24 31.27
CA PHE A 138 24.19 30.53 30.00
C PHE A 138 25.56 29.85 29.84
N GLY A 139 26.17 29.39 30.94
CA GLY A 139 27.32 28.47 30.94
C GLY A 139 28.46 28.86 29.98
N ASP A 140 29.00 27.83 29.30
CA ASP A 140 30.07 27.95 28.30
C ASP A 140 29.56 28.30 26.89
N GLU A 141 28.25 28.22 26.65
CA GLU A 141 27.67 28.45 25.31
C GLU A 141 27.57 29.95 24.97
N VAL A 142 27.43 30.81 25.98
CA VAL A 142 27.33 32.27 25.81
C VAL A 142 28.15 32.96 26.89
N ASP A 143 29.04 33.88 26.49
CA ASP A 143 29.84 34.67 27.43
C ASP A 143 28.93 35.40 28.43
N SER A 144 28.93 34.91 29.68
CA SER A 144 28.09 35.39 30.76
C SER A 144 28.37 36.87 31.05
N ASN A 145 29.59 37.36 30.79
CA ASN A 145 29.93 38.77 30.92
C ASN A 145 29.25 39.65 29.86
N SER A 146 29.06 39.12 28.66
CA SER A 146 28.31 39.79 27.58
C SER A 146 26.82 39.88 27.91
N VAL A 147 26.26 38.87 28.57
CA VAL A 147 24.89 38.90 29.10
C VAL A 147 24.78 39.93 30.23
N ILE A 148 25.68 39.90 31.21
CA ILE A 148 25.72 40.84 32.34
C ILE A 148 25.77 42.31 31.89
N LYS A 149 26.56 42.62 30.84
CA LYS A 149 26.63 43.97 30.24
C LYS A 149 25.30 44.45 29.68
N GLY A 150 24.40 43.54 29.31
CA GLY A 150 23.07 43.84 28.79
C GLY A 150 22.03 44.15 29.86
N GLY A 151 22.36 44.00 31.16
CA GLY A 151 21.48 44.25 32.30
C GLY A 151 21.93 45.44 33.15
N ARG A 152 21.00 45.98 33.93
CA ARG A 152 21.26 47.04 34.91
C ARG A 152 21.52 46.41 36.28
N LEU A 153 22.70 46.65 36.86
CA LEU A 153 22.99 46.20 38.22
C LEU A 153 22.06 46.90 39.22
N LEU A 154 21.29 46.12 39.99
CA LEU A 154 20.40 46.61 41.05
C LEU A 154 21.12 46.76 42.38
N SER A 155 22.02 45.83 42.70
CA SER A 155 22.71 45.79 44.00
C SER A 155 24.08 45.14 43.90
N LYS A 156 25.11 45.89 44.31
CA LYS A 156 26.51 45.41 44.40
C LYS A 156 26.75 44.39 45.51
N LYS A 157 25.80 44.23 46.46
CA LYS A 157 25.94 43.29 47.58
C LYS A 157 25.30 41.92 47.32
N SER A 158 24.27 41.88 46.46
CA SER A 158 23.56 40.66 46.10
C SER A 158 23.87 40.17 44.68
N ASP A 159 24.72 40.89 43.92
CA ASP A 159 25.04 40.61 42.52
C ASP A 159 23.78 40.39 41.66
N GLU A 160 22.75 41.19 41.89
CA GLU A 160 21.47 41.13 41.18
C GLU A 160 21.42 42.11 40.02
N TYR A 161 21.02 41.59 38.85
CA TYR A 161 20.92 42.31 37.60
C TYR A 161 19.48 42.32 37.11
N GLU A 162 19.06 43.47 36.58
CA GLU A 162 17.75 43.71 36.01
C GLU A 162 17.81 43.86 34.50
N PHE A 163 17.02 43.07 33.80
CA PHE A 163 16.94 43.07 32.34
C PHE A 163 15.57 43.56 31.90
N GLN A 164 15.52 44.76 31.31
CA GLN A 164 14.29 45.28 30.71
C GLN A 164 14.04 44.61 29.36
N ILE A 165 12.93 43.89 29.27
CA ILE A 165 12.52 43.13 28.08
C ILE A 165 11.71 44.01 27.12
N GLU A 166 10.97 44.98 27.65
CA GLU A 166 9.99 45.77 26.90
C GLU A 166 10.57 46.52 25.70
N LYS A 167 11.88 46.81 25.70
CA LYS A 167 12.56 47.58 24.65
C LYS A 167 13.25 46.74 23.56
N ARG A 168 13.32 45.41 23.68
CA ARG A 168 14.01 44.58 22.68
C ARG A 168 13.03 44.06 21.64
N ALA A 169 12.90 44.79 20.53
CA ALA A 169 12.11 44.41 19.36
C ALA A 169 12.44 42.98 18.87
N SER A 170 13.70 42.56 18.99
CA SER A 170 14.17 41.22 18.60
C SER A 170 13.51 40.08 19.36
N PHE A 171 13.21 40.24 20.66
CA PHE A 171 12.62 39.17 21.46
C PHE A 171 11.12 39.01 21.17
N LYS A 172 10.38 40.13 21.04
CA LYS A 172 8.98 40.11 20.60
C LYS A 172 8.84 39.50 19.20
N GLN A 173 9.77 39.84 18.30
CA GLN A 173 9.82 39.27 16.97
C GLN A 173 10.09 37.76 17.01
N SER A 174 11.05 37.30 17.83
CA SER A 174 11.34 35.87 17.98
C SER A 174 10.16 35.07 18.56
N CYS A 175 9.44 35.59 19.56
CA CYS A 175 8.21 34.95 20.06
C CYS A 175 7.12 34.89 18.98
N LYS A 176 6.98 35.94 18.16
CA LYS A 176 6.02 35.98 17.06
C LYS A 176 6.35 34.97 15.98
N GLU A 177 7.62 34.89 15.56
CA GLU A 177 8.11 33.91 14.59
C GLU A 177 7.93 32.47 15.09
N LEU A 178 8.17 32.23 16.40
CA LEU A 178 7.91 30.93 17.02
C LEU A 178 6.41 30.59 16.98
N GLN A 179 5.54 31.55 17.29
CA GLN A 179 4.09 31.38 17.26
C GLN A 179 3.60 31.04 15.85
N GLU A 180 4.05 31.79 14.84
CA GLU A 180 3.75 31.55 13.42
C GLU A 180 4.23 30.16 12.97
N SER A 181 5.43 29.73 13.38
CA SER A 181 5.94 28.39 13.08
C SER A 181 5.13 27.27 13.75
N ILE A 182 4.64 27.49 14.97
CA ILE A 182 3.76 26.55 15.66
C ILE A 182 2.42 26.44 14.93
N ASP A 183 1.80 27.57 14.57
CA ASP A 183 0.53 27.61 13.85
C ASP A 183 0.63 26.93 12.48
N GLU A 184 1.72 27.14 11.74
CA GLU A 184 1.99 26.41 10.49
C GLU A 184 2.08 24.89 10.68
N LYS A 185 2.69 24.43 11.78
CA LYS A 185 2.78 22.99 12.06
C LYS A 185 1.45 22.40 12.48
N ILE A 186 0.63 23.14 13.24
CA ILE A 186 -0.74 22.74 13.57
C ILE A 186 -1.56 22.56 12.29
N ASN A 187 -1.52 23.54 11.37
CA ASN A 187 -2.22 23.44 10.09
C ASN A 187 -1.76 22.23 9.26
N ARG A 188 -0.45 21.92 9.26
CA ARG A 188 0.06 20.71 8.58
C ARG A 188 -0.48 19.42 9.20
N CYS A 189 -0.61 19.36 10.53
CA CYS A 189 -1.23 18.22 11.22
C CYS A 189 -2.71 18.08 10.86
N GLU A 190 -3.46 19.18 10.79
CA GLU A 190 -4.87 19.16 10.35
C GLU A 190 -5.01 18.69 8.90
N MET A 191 -4.14 19.14 7.99
CA MET A 191 -4.11 18.65 6.61
C MET A 191 -3.84 17.14 6.55
N MET A 192 -2.82 16.65 7.26
CA MET A 192 -2.53 15.21 7.32
C MET A 192 -3.70 14.40 7.88
N LYS A 193 -4.41 14.93 8.88
CA LYS A 193 -5.61 14.28 9.45
C LYS A 193 -6.73 14.18 8.41
N ASN A 194 -6.95 15.24 7.64
CA ASN A 194 -7.93 15.23 6.55
C ASN A 194 -7.53 14.25 5.43
N ASP A 195 -6.26 14.21 5.05
CA ASP A 195 -5.75 13.26 4.04
C ASP A 195 -5.95 11.81 4.51
N ILE A 196 -5.66 11.51 5.78
CA ILE A 196 -5.90 10.18 6.36
C ILE A 196 -7.39 9.81 6.28
N GLU A 197 -8.28 10.73 6.63
CA GLU A 197 -9.71 10.46 6.61
C GLU A 197 -10.24 10.29 5.17
N GLN A 198 -9.72 11.06 4.22
CA GLN A 198 -10.04 10.91 2.80
C GLN A 198 -9.55 9.57 2.23
N VAL A 199 -8.36 9.12 2.61
CA VAL A 199 -7.83 7.80 2.23
C VAL A 199 -8.68 6.69 2.83
N LYS A 200 -9.09 6.83 4.10
CA LYS A 200 -9.99 5.87 4.77
C LYS A 200 -11.35 5.77 4.07
N ASP A 201 -11.95 6.89 3.67
CA ASP A 201 -13.20 6.90 2.91
C ASP A 201 -13.03 6.28 1.51
N SER A 202 -11.88 6.52 0.88
CA SER A 202 -11.55 5.91 -0.42
C SER A 202 -11.45 4.39 -0.30
N TRP A 203 -10.76 3.88 0.74
CA TRP A 203 -10.68 2.44 1.03
C TRP A 203 -12.03 1.83 1.33
N LYS A 204 -12.89 2.53 2.09
CA LYS A 204 -14.26 2.08 2.37
C LYS A 204 -15.08 1.95 1.09
N THR A 205 -14.99 2.96 0.21
CA THR A 205 -15.69 2.95 -1.09
C THR A 205 -15.18 1.83 -2.00
N LEU A 206 -13.87 1.59 -2.03
CA LEU A 206 -13.27 0.46 -2.76
C LEU A 206 -13.72 -0.88 -2.22
N GLY A 207 -13.77 -1.04 -0.89
CA GLY A 207 -14.29 -2.22 -0.22
C GLY A 207 -15.75 -2.52 -0.57
N GLU A 208 -16.61 -1.50 -0.59
CA GLU A 208 -18.01 -1.62 -1.01
C GLU A 208 -18.15 -2.03 -2.48
N LYS A 209 -17.31 -1.50 -3.37
CA LYS A 209 -17.28 -1.91 -4.78
C LYS A 209 -16.84 -3.36 -4.95
N LEU A 210 -15.81 -3.79 -4.22
CA LEU A 210 -15.33 -5.17 -4.20
C LEU A 210 -16.42 -6.14 -3.72
N LEU A 211 -17.12 -5.80 -2.63
CA LEU A 211 -18.26 -6.57 -2.13
C LEU A 211 -19.34 -6.77 -3.20
N ARG A 212 -19.74 -5.70 -3.90
CA ARG A 212 -20.73 -5.80 -5.00
C ARG A 212 -20.25 -6.71 -6.14
N VAL A 213 -18.99 -6.63 -6.53
CA VAL A 213 -18.43 -7.50 -7.58
C VAL A 213 -18.45 -8.97 -7.13
N VAL A 214 -18.10 -9.25 -5.88
CA VAL A 214 -18.16 -10.61 -5.31
C VAL A 214 -19.60 -11.13 -5.26
N GLU A 215 -20.58 -10.29 -4.93
CA GLU A 215 -22.01 -10.66 -4.96
C GLU A 215 -22.51 -10.97 -6.38
N ILE A 216 -22.07 -10.20 -7.39
CA ILE A 216 -22.42 -10.44 -8.79
C ILE A 216 -21.81 -11.77 -9.28
N LEU A 217 -20.59 -12.12 -8.87
CA LEU A 217 -19.93 -13.36 -9.27
C LEU A 217 -20.49 -14.62 -8.58
N LYS A 218 -21.27 -14.46 -7.50
CA LYS A 218 -21.92 -15.57 -6.78
C LYS A 218 -23.31 -15.95 -7.32
N ASN A 219 -23.91 -15.11 -8.17
CA ASN A 219 -25.21 -15.36 -8.83
C ASN A 219 -25.01 -15.72 -10.31
#